data_AF-A0A3C1J9V0-F1
#
_entry.id   AF-A0A3C1J9V0-F1
#
_cell.length_a   1.000
_cell.length_b   1.000
_cell.length_c   1.000
_cell.angle_alpha   90.00
_cell.angle_beta   90.00
_cell.angle_gamma   90.00
#
_symmetry.space_group_name_H-M   'P 1'
#
loop_
_entity.id
_entity.type
_entity.pdbx_description
1 polymer ?
#
loop_
_entity_poly.entity_id
_entity_poly.type
_entity_poly.pdbx_seq_one_letter_code
_entity_poly.pdbx_strand_id
1 'polypeptide(L)' 'MKQRELVVVGGGPAGMAAALAARAAGVRDVLLLERDQHLG' A
#
# COMPACT_ATOMS: atom_id res chain seq x y z
N MET A 1 12.04 -9.73 -12.84
CA MET A 1 11.53 -8.85 -11.75
C MET A 1 10.03 -8.66 -11.96
N LYS A 2 9.22 -8.64 -10.89
CA LYS A 2 7.78 -8.35 -11.01
C LYS A 2 7.57 -6.84 -10.90
N GLN A 3 6.86 -6.24 -11.87
CA GLN A 3 6.43 -4.85 -11.79
C GLN A 3 5.11 -4.74 -11.02
N ARG A 4 4.90 -3.60 -10.37
CA ARG A 4 3.69 -3.25 -9.62
C ARG A 4 3.26 -1.85 -10.05
N GLU A 5 1.96 -1.58 -10.07
CA GLU A 5 1.45 -0.24 -10.38
C GLU A 5 1.76 0.75 -9.24
N LEU A 6 1.67 0.30 -7.98
CA LEU A 6 2.03 1.09 -6.81
C LEU A 6 2.59 0.22 -5.69
N VAL A 7 3.66 0.71 -5.05
CA VAL A 7 4.20 0.14 -3.81
C VAL A 7 4.18 1.23 -2.73
N VAL A 8 3.53 0.93 -1.61
CA VAL A 8 3.50 1.76 -0.40
C VAL A 8 4.35 1.08 0.66
N VAL A 9 5.30 1.82 1.26
CA VAL A 9 6.20 1.32 2.31
C VAL A 9 5.87 2.05 3.62
N GLY A 10 5.47 1.29 4.63
CA GLY A 10 4.91 1.74 5.91
C GLY A 10 3.41 1.44 5.99
N GLY A 11 3.01 0.58 6.93
CA GLY A 11 1.65 0.12 7.19
C GLY A 11 0.90 0.90 8.28
N GLY A 12 1.43 2.05 8.70
CA GLY A 12 0.74 2.95 9.62
C GLY A 12 -0.44 3.69 8.98
N PRO A 13 -1.10 4.61 9.72
CA PRO A 13 -2.33 5.27 9.26
C PRO A 13 -2.19 5.95 7.90
N ALA A 14 -1.07 6.65 7.66
CA ALA A 14 -0.82 7.34 6.39
C ALA A 14 -0.64 6.37 5.22
N GLY A 15 0.10 5.28 5.41
CA GLY A 15 0.36 4.30 4.35
C GLY A 15 -0.88 3.49 3.99
N MET A 16 -1.65 3.07 4.98
CA MET A 16 -2.95 2.44 4.73
C MET A 16 -3.92 3.38 4.03
N ALA A 17 -4.01 4.64 4.47
CA ALA A 17 -4.85 5.65 3.80
C ALA A 17 -4.44 5.85 2.34
N ALA A 18 -3.13 5.92 2.06
CA ALA A 18 -2.62 6.04 0.70
C ALA A 18 -2.96 4.81 -0.16
N ALA A 19 -2.78 3.60 0.38
CA ALA A 19 -3.13 2.37 -0.32
C ALA A 19 -4.64 2.30 -0.64
N LEU A 20 -5.50 2.64 0.33
CA LEU A 20 -6.95 2.68 0.14
C LEU A 20 -7.37 3.74 -0.88
N ALA A 21 -6.80 4.95 -0.81
CA ALA A 21 -7.08 6.02 -1.77
C ALA A 21 -6.67 5.63 -3.19
N ALA A 22 -5.51 4.99 -3.36
CA ALA A 22 -5.06 4.50 -4.66
C ALA A 22 -6.01 3.44 -5.24
N ARG A 23 -6.49 2.51 -4.40
CA ARG A 23 -7.51 1.53 -4.81
C ARG A 23 -8.82 2.20 -5.22
N ALA A 24 -9.28 3.20 -4.47
CA ALA A 24 -10.47 3.97 -4.81
C ALA A 24 -10.32 4.77 -6.12
N ALA A 25 -9.10 5.25 -6.42
CA ALA A 25 -8.76 5.93 -7.66
C ALA A 25 -8.57 4.99 -8.86
N GLY A 26 -8.71 3.68 -8.68
CA GLY A 26 -8.70 2.69 -9.76
C GLY A 26 -7.39 1.94 -9.95
N VAL A 27 -6.34 2.22 -9.16
CA VAL A 27 -5.11 1.40 -9.16
C VAL A 27 -5.47 0.03 -8.60
N ARG A 28 -5.13 -1.07 -9.29
CA ARG A 28 -5.57 -2.41 -8.88
C ARG A 28 -4.45 -3.22 -8.25
N ASP A 29 -3.23 -3.12 -8.77
CA ASP A 29 -2.05 -3.78 -8.22
C ASP A 29 -1.28 -2.86 -7.26
N VAL A 30 -1.76 -2.84 -6.01
CA VAL A 30 -1.14 -2.11 -4.90
C VAL A 30 -0.49 -3.10 -3.95
N LEU A 31 0.80 -2.90 -3.66
CA LEU A 31 1.53 -3.61 -2.62
C LEU A 31 1.78 -2.67 -1.43
N LEU A 32 1.25 -3.01 -0.26
CA LEU A 32 1.61 -2.36 1.01
C LEU A 32 2.63 -3.24 1.74
N LEU A 33 3.74 -2.64 2.18
CA LEU A 33 4.79 -3.30 2.95
C LEU A 33 4.91 -2.66 4.33
N GLU A 34 4.97 -3.47 5.37
CA GLU A 34 5.29 -3.06 6.74
C GLU A 34 6.40 -3.99 7.25
N ARG A 35 7.33 -3.42 8.04
CA ARG A 35 8.38 -4.17 8.71
C ARG A 35 7.81 -4.95 9.90
N ASP A 36 6.89 -4.35 10.63
CA ASP A 36 6.26 -4.96 11.80
C ASP A 36 5.25 -6.05 11.39
N GLN A 37 4.87 -6.89 12.36
CA GLN A 37 3.94 -8.01 12.12
C GLN A 37 2.46 -7.57 12.05
N HIS A 38 2.18 -6.29 12.34
CA HIS A 38 0.83 -5.73 12.40
C HIS A 38 0.77 -4.41 11.64
N LEU A 39 -0.42 -4.07 11.15
CA LEU A 39 -0.72 -2.76 10.57
C LEU A 39 -1.15 -1.79 11.69
N GLY A 40 -0.93 -0.50 11.46
CA GLY A 40 -1.25 0.57 12.42
C GLY A 40 -0.06 1.01 13.24
#